data_AF-X6LQM9-F1
#
_entry.id   AF-X6LQM9-F1
#
_cell.length_a   1.000
_cell.length_b   1.000
_cell.length_c   1.000
_cell.angle_alpha   90.00
_cell.angle_beta   90.00
_cell.angle_gamma   90.00
#
_symmetry.space_group_name_H-M   'P 1'
#
loop_
_entity.id
_entity.type
_entity.pdbx_description
1 polymer ?
#
loop_
_entity_poly.entity_id
_entity_poly.type
_entity_poly.pdbx_seq_one_letter_code
_entity_poly.pdbx_strand_id
1 'polypeptide(L)'
;EPLFKRIACTISSDHFQVAERALFLWNNDIIATFTSDHRDRILPIIFPALQHNYSKHWNTTVSTLTLNIIRIFKEMDKELYEEISKKFKGQRNGPEHRAKTRAEKWKQLLEQSVVA
;
A
#
# COMPACT_ATOMS: atom_id res chain seq x y z
N GLU A 1 -8.38 -8.58 -6.00
CA GLU A 1 -7.79 -7.21 -5.96
C GLU A 1 -8.58 -6.17 -5.14
N PRO A 2 -9.92 -6.02 -5.27
CA PRO A 2 -10.64 -4.94 -4.56
C PRO A 2 -10.47 -4.96 -3.04
N LEU A 3 -10.48 -6.15 -2.44
CA LEU A 3 -10.24 -6.35 -1.00
C LEU A 3 -8.87 -5.81 -0.56
N PHE A 4 -7.78 -6.19 -1.24
CA PHE A 4 -6.43 -5.76 -0.88
C PHE A 4 -6.21 -4.27 -1.14
N LYS A 5 -6.90 -3.67 -2.12
CA LYS A 5 -6.92 -2.21 -2.28
C LYS A 5 -7.54 -1.53 -1.06
N ARG A 6 -8.66 -2.05 -0.53
CA ARG A 6 -9.26 -1.54 0.71
C ARG A 6 -8.35 -1.77 1.91
N ILE A 7 -7.72 -2.94 2.03
CA ILE A 7 -6.75 -3.23 3.11
C ILE A 7 -5.58 -2.25 3.06
N ALA A 8 -5.04 -1.97 1.87
CA ALA A 8 -3.97 -0.98 1.69
C ALA A 8 -4.42 0.42 2.19
N CYS A 9 -5.63 0.85 1.85
CA CYS A 9 -6.19 2.10 2.39
C CYS A 9 -6.30 2.09 3.92
N THR A 10 -6.72 0.97 4.53
CA THR A 10 -6.83 0.88 6.00
C THR A 10 -5.47 0.83 6.68
N ILE A 11 -4.45 0.24 6.06
CA ILE A 11 -3.08 0.25 6.56
C ILE A 11 -2.58 1.70 6.64
N SER A 12 -2.81 2.51 5.60
CA SER A 12 -2.40 3.93 5.56
C SER A 12 -3.29 4.89 6.35
N SER A 13 -4.18 4.39 7.23
CA SER A 13 -5.01 5.23 8.08
C SER A 13 -4.18 5.88 9.18
N ASP A 14 -4.33 7.19 9.39
CA ASP A 14 -3.71 7.89 10.54
C ASP A 14 -4.31 7.46 11.89
N HIS A 15 -5.52 6.88 11.88
CA HIS A 15 -6.14 6.33 13.08
C HIS A 15 -5.48 5.00 13.46
N PHE A 16 -4.69 5.00 14.54
CA PHE A 16 -3.84 3.87 14.89
C PHE A 16 -4.59 2.54 15.05
N GLN A 17 -5.78 2.50 15.67
CA GLN A 17 -6.53 1.25 15.85
C GLN A 17 -6.96 0.61 14.52
N VAL A 18 -7.22 1.43 13.50
CA VAL A 18 -7.62 0.95 12.17
C VAL A 18 -6.41 0.36 11.46
N ALA A 19 -5.28 1.09 11.46
CA ALA A 19 -4.04 0.64 10.87
C ALA A 19 -3.49 -0.62 11.56
N GLU A 20 -3.49 -0.62 12.89
CA GLU A 20 -3.09 -1.76 13.73
C GLU A 20 -3.92 -3.00 13.36
N ARG A 21 -5.25 -2.91 13.44
CA ARG A 21 -6.11 -4.06 13.15
C ARG A 21 -5.94 -4.58 11.73
N ALA A 22 -5.69 -3.71 10.76
CA ALA A 22 -5.40 -4.11 9.38
C ALA A 22 -4.05 -4.85 9.25
N LEU A 23 -3.00 -4.39 9.95
CA LEU A 23 -1.69 -5.06 9.96
C LEU A 23 -1.75 -6.42 10.67
N PHE A 24 -2.56 -6.54 11.73
CA PHE A 24 -2.79 -7.80 12.45
C PHE A 24 -3.41 -8.92 11.59
N LEU A 25 -3.93 -8.63 10.39
CA LEU A 25 -4.40 -9.66 9.46
C LEU A 25 -3.31 -10.69 9.13
N TRP A 26 -2.04 -10.28 9.11
CA TRP A 26 -0.91 -11.19 8.85
C TRP A 26 -0.57 -12.15 9.99
N ASN A 27 -1.20 -12.01 11.17
CA ASN A 27 -1.07 -12.99 12.25
C ASN A 27 -2.02 -14.19 12.07
N ASN A 28 -2.96 -14.12 11.12
CA ASN A 28 -3.82 -15.24 10.79
C ASN A 28 -3.13 -16.11 9.74
N ASP A 29 -2.87 -17.38 10.07
CA ASP A 29 -2.13 -18.30 9.19
C ASP A 29 -2.79 -18.46 7.82
N ILE A 30 -4.12 -18.50 7.75
CA ILE A 30 -4.84 -18.63 6.46
C ILE A 30 -4.58 -17.40 5.59
N ILE A 31 -4.66 -16.20 6.18
CA ILE A 31 -4.35 -14.96 5.45
C ILE A 31 -2.88 -14.92 5.08
N ALA A 32 -1.97 -15.28 5.98
CA ALA A 32 -0.54 -15.30 5.72
C ALA A 32 -0.19 -16.22 4.54
N THR A 33 -0.67 -17.47 4.57
CA THR A 33 -0.51 -18.43 3.47
C THR A 33 -1.11 -17.91 2.17
N PHE A 34 -2.35 -17.41 2.19
CA PHE A 34 -2.97 -16.84 1.00
C PHE A 34 -2.15 -15.67 0.41
N THR A 35 -1.61 -14.80 1.27
CA THR A 35 -0.76 -13.70 0.82
C THR A 35 0.58 -14.16 0.27
N SER A 36 1.09 -15.30 0.75
CA SER A 36 2.32 -15.93 0.25
C SER A 36 2.13 -16.54 -1.15
N ASP A 37 1.03 -17.27 -1.33
CA ASP A 37 0.70 -17.96 -2.58
C ASP A 37 0.41 -16.99 -3.73
N HIS A 38 -0.06 -15.78 -3.41
CA HIS A 38 -0.45 -14.75 -4.37
C HIS A 38 0.37 -13.45 -4.21
N ARG A 39 1.60 -13.56 -3.68
CA ARG A 39 2.47 -12.42 -3.37
C ARG A 39 2.78 -11.54 -4.57
N ASP A 40 2.90 -12.12 -5.76
CA ASP A 40 3.13 -11.43 -7.04
C ASP A 40 2.04 -10.40 -7.36
N ARG A 41 0.80 -10.65 -6.93
CA ARG A 41 -0.35 -9.76 -7.10
C ARG A 41 -0.63 -8.89 -5.88
N ILE A 42 -0.45 -9.45 -4.69
CA ILE A 42 -0.83 -8.77 -3.44
C ILE A 42 0.23 -7.76 -3.02
N LEU A 43 1.52 -8.12 -3.06
CA LEU A 43 2.61 -7.26 -2.59
C LEU A 43 2.61 -5.92 -3.33
N PRO A 44 2.49 -5.83 -4.67
CA PRO A 44 2.42 -4.53 -5.36
C PRO A 44 1.28 -3.61 -4.89
N ILE A 45 0.15 -4.18 -4.44
CA ILE A 45 -1.02 -3.40 -4.00
C ILE A 45 -0.78 -2.78 -2.62
N ILE A 46 -0.24 -3.55 -1.68
CA ILE A 46 -0.07 -3.13 -0.28
C ILE A 46 1.28 -2.41 -0.06
N PHE A 47 2.27 -2.63 -0.92
CA PHE A 47 3.61 -2.07 -0.77
C PHE A 47 3.63 -0.54 -0.61
N PRO A 48 2.89 0.26 -1.40
CA PRO A 48 2.80 1.70 -1.19
C PRO A 48 2.31 2.08 0.21
N ALA A 49 1.33 1.34 0.73
CA ALA A 49 0.76 1.58 2.06
C ALA A 49 1.76 1.26 3.18
N LEU A 50 2.48 0.14 3.05
CA LEU A 50 3.55 -0.25 3.98
C LEU A 50 4.69 0.78 3.98
N GLN A 51 5.13 1.26 2.81
CA GLN A 51 6.17 2.29 2.73
C GLN A 51 5.71 3.63 3.33
N HIS A 52 4.44 4.00 3.10
CA HIS A 52 3.85 5.19 3.71
C HIS A 52 3.91 5.10 5.24
N ASN A 53 3.36 4.04 5.82
CA ASN A 53 3.34 3.85 7.26
C ASN A 53 4.74 3.79 7.87
N TYR A 54 5.64 3.01 7.26
CA TYR A 54 7.02 2.89 7.73
C TYR A 54 7.71 4.25 7.84
N SER A 55 7.44 5.17 6.91
CA SER A 55 8.10 6.47 6.87
C SER A 55 7.44 7.58 7.70
N LYS A 56 6.13 7.48 7.99
CA LYS A 56 5.33 8.62 8.44
C LYS A 56 4.34 8.33 9.58
N HIS A 57 4.10 7.07 9.92
CA HIS A 57 3.09 6.78 10.93
C HIS A 57 3.56 7.24 12.31
N TRP A 58 2.73 8.01 13.02
CA TRP A 58 3.09 8.64 14.30
C TRP A 58 3.15 7.64 15.46
N ASN A 59 2.37 6.55 15.38
CA ASN A 59 2.32 5.52 16.41
C ASN A 59 3.42 4.46 16.22
N THR A 60 4.26 4.27 17.24
CA THR A 60 5.39 3.33 17.22
C THR A 60 4.98 1.87 17.03
N THR A 61 3.88 1.42 17.64
CA THR A 61 3.39 0.04 17.52
C THR A 61 3.02 -0.27 16.08
N VAL A 62 2.28 0.62 15.43
CA VAL A 62 1.91 0.48 14.01
C VAL A 62 3.15 0.45 13.12
N SER A 63 4.16 1.28 13.42
CA SER A 63 5.44 1.27 12.69
C SER A 63 6.19 -0.05 12.87
N THR A 64 6.23 -0.62 14.08
CA THR A 64 6.83 -1.93 14.35
C THR A 64 6.10 -3.07 13.64
N LEU A 65 4.77 -3.08 13.65
CA LEU A 65 3.96 -4.07 12.91
C LEU A 65 4.20 -3.96 11.40
N THR A 66 4.27 -2.74 10.88
CA THR A 66 4.59 -2.49 9.47
C THR A 66 5.97 -3.04 9.10
N LEU A 67 6.97 -2.82 9.95
CA LEU A 67 8.32 -3.36 9.77
C LEU A 67 8.34 -4.90 9.76
N ASN A 68 7.57 -5.54 10.64
CA ASN A 68 7.47 -6.99 10.68
C ASN A 68 6.91 -7.54 9.36
N ILE A 69 5.83 -6.96 8.82
CA ILE A 69 5.25 -7.38 7.55
C ILE A 69 6.23 -7.15 6.39
N ILE A 70 6.92 -6.00 6.36
CA ILE A 70 7.97 -5.73 5.37
C ILE A 70 9.06 -6.80 5.42
N ARG A 71 9.49 -7.20 6.63
CA ARG A 71 10.49 -8.25 6.82
C ARG A 71 9.99 -9.59 6.29
N ILE A 72 8.77 -9.99 6.62
CA ILE A 72 8.14 -11.23 6.13
C ILE A 72 8.16 -11.28 4.60
N PHE A 73 7.73 -10.22 3.91
CA PHE A 73 7.74 -10.20 2.45
C PHE A 73 9.16 -10.22 1.84
N LYS A 74 10.14 -9.58 2.48
CA LYS A 74 11.54 -9.64 2.04
C LYS A 74 12.16 -11.02 2.22
N GLU A 75 11.87 -11.70 3.33
CA GLU A 75 12.35 -13.06 3.63
C GLU A 75 11.69 -14.09 2.71
N MET A 76 10.42 -13.87 2.35
CA MET A 76 9.64 -14.74 1.47
C MET A 76 10.10 -14.69 0.01
N ASP A 77 10.28 -13.49 -0.55
CA ASP A 77 10.67 -13.32 -1.95
C ASP A 77 11.44 -12.01 -2.14
N LYS A 78 12.76 -12.09 -1.96
CA LYS A 78 13.66 -10.93 -2.03
C LYS A 78 13.67 -10.30 -3.41
N GLU A 79 13.69 -11.09 -4.47
CA GLU A 79 13.77 -10.61 -5.85
C GLU A 79 12.51 -9.81 -6.22
N LEU A 80 11.33 -10.37 -5.93
CA LEU A 80 10.06 -9.68 -6.15
C LEU A 80 9.97 -8.39 -5.33
N TYR A 81 10.39 -8.43 -4.06
CA TYR A 81 10.39 -7.24 -3.21
C TYR A 81 11.28 -6.13 -3.77
N GLU A 82 12.49 -6.47 -4.23
CA GLU A 82 13.43 -5.52 -4.82
C GLU A 82 12.91 -4.93 -6.14
N GLU A 83 12.29 -5.76 -6.99
CA GLU A 83 11.65 -5.33 -8.23
C GLU A 83 10.55 -4.30 -7.95
N ILE A 84 9.64 -4.62 -7.03
CA ILE A 84 8.54 -3.73 -6.62
C ILE A 84 9.09 -2.45 -5.99
N SER A 85 10.12 -2.57 -5.13
CA SER A 85 10.76 -1.40 -4.51
C SER A 85 11.38 -0.46 -5.55
N LYS A 86 12.03 -1.01 -6.57
CA LYS A 86 12.62 -0.23 -7.68
C LYS A 86 11.53 0.44 -8.52
N LYS A 87 10.47 -0.29 -8.87
CA LYS A 87 9.28 0.26 -9.55
C LYS A 87 8.62 1.36 -8.73
N PHE A 88 8.43 1.16 -7.44
CA PHE A 88 7.85 2.15 -6.54
C PHE A 88 8.72 3.41 -6.43
N LYS A 89 10.04 3.29 -6.31
CA LYS A 89 10.96 4.45 -6.33
C LYS A 89 10.88 5.21 -7.66
N GLY A 90 10.79 4.50 -8.79
CA GLY A 90 10.61 5.11 -10.10
C GLY A 90 9.23 5.74 -10.31
N GLN A 91 8.17 5.18 -9.70
CA GLN A 91 6.80 5.69 -9.76
C GLN A 91 6.48 6.74 -8.71
N ARG A 92 7.30 6.86 -7.66
CA ARG A 92 7.35 7.98 -6.71
C ARG A 92 7.95 9.21 -7.42
N ASN A 93 7.39 9.45 -8.59
CA ASN A 93 7.56 10.58 -9.47
C ASN A 93 7.20 11.83 -8.67
N GLY A 94 8.09 12.80 -8.79
CA GLY A 94 8.00 14.08 -8.15
C GLY A 94 6.78 14.90 -8.59
N PRO A 95 6.91 16.24 -8.62
CA PRO A 95 5.80 17.15 -8.93
C PRO A 95 4.95 16.77 -10.15
N GLU A 96 5.52 16.12 -11.17
CA GLU A 96 4.87 15.71 -12.40
C GLU A 96 3.76 14.67 -12.26
N HIS A 97 3.93 13.62 -11.45
CA HIS A 97 2.87 12.62 -11.30
C HIS A 97 1.69 13.18 -10.51
N ARG A 98 1.97 14.01 -9.49
CA ARG A 98 0.93 14.80 -8.81
C ARG A 98 0.21 15.75 -9.77
N ALA A 99 0.94 16.36 -10.71
CA ALA A 99 0.34 17.21 -11.73
C ALA A 99 -0.56 16.42 -12.70
N LYS A 100 -0.13 15.24 -13.17
CA LYS A 100 -0.93 14.35 -14.00
C LYS A 100 -2.22 13.89 -13.30
N THR A 101 -2.12 13.39 -12.06
CA THR A 101 -3.31 12.95 -11.31
C THR A 101 -4.27 14.11 -11.05
N ARG A 102 -3.76 15.33 -10.80
CA ARG A 102 -4.60 16.52 -10.70
C ARG A 102 -5.29 16.85 -12.02
N ALA A 103 -4.57 16.80 -13.13
CA ALA A 103 -5.13 17.07 -14.46
C ALA A 103 -6.23 16.07 -14.83
N GLU A 104 -6.04 14.78 -14.54
CA GLU A 104 -7.05 13.74 -14.77
C GLU A 104 -8.29 13.94 -13.90
N LYS A 105 -8.12 14.28 -12.62
CA LYS A 105 -9.25 14.64 -11.73
C LYS A 105 -10.00 15.87 -12.24
N TRP A 106 -9.30 16.92 -12.67
CA TRP A 106 -9.92 18.11 -13.25
C TRP A 106 -10.68 17.79 -14.53
N LYS A 107 -10.14 16.93 -15.40
CA LYS A 107 -10.81 16.49 -16.62
C LYS A 107 -12.11 15.74 -16.32
N GLN A 108 -12.09 14.81 -15.35
CA GLN A 108 -13.29 14.09 -14.91
C GLN A 108 -14.37 15.03 -14.36
N LEU A 109 -13.98 16.04 -13.57
CA LEU A 109 -14.91 17.05 -13.05
C LEU A 109 -15.52 17.89 -14.18
N LEU A 110 -14.73 18.26 -15.20
CA LEU A 110 -15.22 18.99 -16.37
C LEU A 110 -16.19 18.14 -17.19
N GLU A 111 -15.86 16.89 -17.47
CA GLU A 111 -16.74 15.96 -18.18
C GLU A 111 -18.07 15.75 -17.44
N GLN A 112 -18.06 15.68 -16.11
CA GLN A 112 -19.29 15.63 -15.31
C GLN A 112 -20.10 16.93 -15.36
N SER A 113 -19.44 18.09 -15.45
CA SER A 113 -20.11 19.40 -15.53
C SER A 113 -20.73 19.71 -16.90
N VAL A 114 -20.29 19.06 -17.98
CA VAL A 114 -20.81 19.26 -19.34
C VAL A 114 -22.05 18.39 -19.62
N VAL A 115 -22.32 17.40 -18.76
CA VAL A 115 -23.45 16.46 -18.89
C VAL A 115 -24.64 16.85 -17.97
N ALA A 116 -24.50 17.92 -17.18
CA ALA A 116 -25.56 18.51 -16.36
C ALA A 116 -26.18 19.73 -17.05
#